data_AF-A0A1E5P123-F1
#
_entry.id   AF-A0A1E5P123-F1
#
_cell.length_a   1.000
_cell.length_b   1.000
_cell.length_c   1.000
_cell.angle_alpha   90.00
_cell.angle_beta   90.00
_cell.angle_gamma   90.00
#
_symmetry.space_group_name_H-M   'P 1'
#
loop_
_entity.id
_entity.type
_entity.pdbx_description
1 polymer ?
#
loop_
_entity_poly.entity_id
_entity_poly.type
_entity_poly.pdbx_seq_one_letter_code
_entity_poly.pdbx_strand_id
1 'polypeptide(L)' 'MSGLWQRVLAACTTDRHPPHDREELLALGAAELAHTRSPGGRAATVEDVQRVAREDFGLFLDEHQARTALAERRTERAR' A
#
# COMPACT_ATOMS: atom_id res chain seq x y z
N MET A 1 13.70 -8.33 -6.62
CA MET A 1 12.56 -7.81 -5.83
C MET A 1 12.70 -6.31 -5.76
N SER A 2 11.65 -5.54 -6.08
CA SER A 2 11.71 -4.08 -5.96
C SER A 2 11.93 -3.68 -4.49
N GLY A 3 12.64 -2.56 -4.26
CA GLY A 3 12.94 -2.09 -2.90
C GLY A 3 11.69 -1.80 -2.05
N LEU A 4 10.54 -1.55 -2.68
CA LEU A 4 9.26 -1.42 -1.99
C LEU A 4 8.84 -2.72 -1.29
N TRP A 5 8.85 -3.86 -1.99
CA TRP A 5 8.39 -5.13 -1.41
C TRP A 5 9.27 -5.62 -0.27
N GLN A 6 10.58 -5.32 -0.30
CA GLN A 6 11.46 -5.60 0.84
C GLN A 6 11.07 -4.77 2.07
N ARG A 7 10.75 -3.49 1.89
CA ARG A 7 10.28 -2.60 2.98
C ARG A 7 8.92 -3.04 3.53
N VAL A 8 7.97 -3.41 2.65
CA VAL A 8 6.65 -3.91 3.05
C VAL A 8 6.77 -5.21 3.84
N LEU A 9 7.60 -6.17 3.40
CA LEU A 9 7.84 -7.41 4.14
C LEU A 9 8.49 -7.15 5.50
N ALA A 10 9.44 -6.21 5.58
CA ALA A 10 10.02 -5.81 6.86
C ALA A 10 8.97 -5.19 7.80
N ALA A 11 8.07 -4.35 7.29
CA ALA A 11 6.96 -3.77 8.05
C ALA A 11 5.94 -4.82 8.52
N CYS A 12 5.75 -5.92 7.79
CA CYS A 12 4.89 -7.03 8.21
C CYS A 12 5.52 -7.91 9.30
N THR A 13 6.85 -8.07 9.28
CA THR A 13 7.55 -9.12 10.05
C THR A 13 8.40 -8.60 11.20
N THR A 14 8.68 -7.29 11.25
CA THR A 14 9.54 -6.70 12.27
C THR A 14 8.87 -5.50 12.93
N ASP A 15 8.89 -5.47 14.27
CA ASP A 15 8.43 -4.32 15.07
C ASP A 15 9.47 -3.17 15.13
N ARG A 16 10.33 -3.08 14.11
CA ARG A 16 11.45 -2.12 14.07
C ARG A 16 11.03 -0.73 13.59
N HIS A 17 9.83 -0.60 13.04
CA HIS A 17 9.28 0.67 12.57
C HIS A 17 8.38 1.29 13.64
N PRO A 18 8.45 2.62 13.83
CA PRO A 18 7.39 3.34 14.52
C PRO A 18 6.03 2.95 13.92
N PRO A 19 4.96 2.83 14.73
CA PRO A 19 3.64 2.39 14.25
C PRO A 19 3.16 3.20 13.04
N HIS A 20 3.39 4.51 13.03
CA HIS A 20 3.02 5.40 11.93
C HIS A 20 3.74 5.04 10.62
N ASP A 21 5.08 4.97 10.64
CA ASP A 21 5.89 4.63 9.46
C ASP A 21 5.55 3.23 8.93
N ARG A 22 5.20 2.31 9.83
CA ARG A 22 4.75 0.97 9.47
C ARG A 22 3.42 1.03 8.70
N GLU A 23 2.44 1.76 9.22
CA GLU A 23 1.13 1.90 8.58
C GLU A 23 1.23 2.56 7.19
N GLU A 24 2.06 3.59 7.04
CA GLU A 24 2.31 4.24 5.75
C GLU A 24 2.92 3.26 4.72
N LEU A 25 3.94 2.49 5.13
CA LEU A 25 4.56 1.49 4.26
C LEU A 25 3.58 0.39 3.83
N LEU A 26 2.72 -0.06 4.76
CA LEU A 26 1.70 -1.06 4.46
C LEU A 26 0.60 -0.49 3.57
N ALA A 27 0.20 0.77 3.76
CA ALA A 27 -0.75 1.46 2.89
C ALA A 27 -0.23 1.59 1.46
N LEU A 28 1.06 1.94 1.30
CA LEU A 28 1.72 1.99 0.00
C LEU A 28 1.82 0.60 -0.66
N GLY A 29 2.14 -0.43 0.12
CA GLY A 29 2.11 -1.83 -0.33
C GLY A 29 0.71 -2.26 -0.80
N ALA A 30 -0.34 -1.88 -0.07
CA ALA A 30 -1.72 -2.12 -0.46
C ALA A 30 -2.09 -1.41 -1.77
N ALA A 31 -1.64 -0.17 -1.97
CA ALA A 31 -1.86 0.56 -3.21
C ALA A 31 -1.18 -0.10 -4.43
N GLU A 32 0.06 -0.57 -4.28
CA GLU A 32 0.77 -1.29 -5.35
C GLU A 32 0.10 -2.64 -5.68
N LEU A 33 -0.34 -3.36 -4.65
CA LEU A 33 -0.98 -4.65 -4.80
C LEU A 33 -2.38 -4.53 -5.42
N ALA A 34 -3.16 -3.53 -5.00
CA ALA A 34 -4.44 -3.19 -5.59
C ALA A 34 -4.30 -2.85 -7.08
N HIS A 35 -3.25 -2.11 -7.45
CA HIS A 35 -2.98 -1.83 -8.86
C HIS A 35 -2.60 -3.07 -9.66
N THR A 36 -1.70 -3.91 -9.13
CA THR A 36 -1.25 -5.15 -9.78
C THR A 36 -2.40 -6.13 -10.00
N ARG A 37 -3.35 -6.17 -9.07
CA ARG A 37 -4.55 -7.02 -9.13
C ARG A 37 -5.71 -6.40 -9.92
N SER A 38 -5.59 -5.15 -10.38
CA SER A 38 -6.69 -4.48 -11.07
C SER A 38 -6.90 -5.08 -12.47
N PRO A 39 -8.12 -5.56 -12.78
CA PRO A 39 -8.39 -6.22 -14.05
C PRO A 39 -8.28 -5.23 -15.22
N GLY A 40 -7.70 -5.71 -16.32
CA GLY A 40 -7.63 -4.94 -17.57
C GLY A 40 -6.77 -3.67 -17.51
N GLY A 41 -5.85 -3.56 -16.53
CA GLY A 41 -4.98 -2.40 -16.39
C GLY A 41 -5.69 -1.14 -15.92
N ARG A 42 -6.91 -1.26 -15.35
CA ARG A 42 -7.62 -0.14 -14.74
C ARG A 42 -6.79 0.43 -13.57
N ALA A 43 -6.90 1.74 -13.35
CA ALA A 43 -6.34 2.35 -12.15
C ALA A 43 -7.08 1.83 -10.91
N ALA A 44 -6.32 1.44 -9.88
CA ALA A 44 -6.87 1.08 -8.59
C ALA A 44 -7.62 2.27 -7.98
N THR A 45 -8.77 1.98 -7.36
CA THR A 45 -9.60 2.95 -6.66
C THR A 45 -9.24 3.02 -5.17
N VAL A 46 -9.77 4.03 -4.46
CA VAL A 46 -9.63 4.13 -3.01
C VAL A 46 -10.17 2.88 -2.31
N GLU A 47 -11.33 2.40 -2.76
CA GLU A 47 -11.98 1.20 -2.23
C GLU A 47 -11.14 -0.06 -2.45
N ASP A 48 -10.46 -0.17 -3.60
CA ASP A 48 -9.55 -1.29 -3.86
C ASP A 48 -8.38 -1.30 -2.88
N VAL A 49 -7.81 -0.12 -2.57
CA VAL A 49 -6.71 0.00 -1.61
C VAL A 49 -7.17 -0.33 -0.20
N GLN A 50 -8.33 0.19 0.23
CA GLN A 50 -8.90 -0.13 1.55
C GLN A 50 -9.18 -1.62 1.69
N ARG A 51 -9.74 -2.25 0.64
CA ARG A 51 -10.01 -3.69 0.62
C ARG A 51 -8.73 -4.49 0.77
N VAL A 52 -7.71 -4.19 -0.02
CA VAL A 52 -6.42 -4.88 0.03
C VAL A 52 -5.69 -4.63 1.37
N ALA A 53 -5.70 -3.40 1.88
CA ALA A 53 -5.12 -3.07 3.19
C ALA A 53 -5.74 -3.93 4.31
N ARG A 54 -7.07 -4.09 4.27
CA ARG A 54 -7.79 -4.92 5.24
C ARG A 54 -7.51 -6.41 5.03
N GLU A 55 -7.66 -6.90 3.81
CA GLU A 55 -7.61 -8.33 3.48
C GLU A 55 -6.20 -8.91 3.57
N ASP A 56 -5.19 -8.20 3.08
CA ASP A 56 -3.82 -8.71 2.98
C ASP A 56 -2.92 -8.23 4.15
N PHE A 57 -3.22 -7.09 4.76
CA PHE A 57 -2.36 -6.47 5.79
C PHE A 57 -3.04 -6.27 7.15
N GLY A 58 -4.35 -6.52 7.27
CA GLY A 58 -5.10 -6.29 8.51
C GLY A 58 -5.18 -4.80 8.92
N LEU A 59 -4.92 -3.89 7.98
CA LEU A 59 -4.88 -2.44 8.23
C LEU A 59 -6.18 -1.78 7.80
N PHE A 60 -6.76 -0.97 8.69
CA PHE A 60 -7.94 -0.16 8.40
C PHE A 60 -7.50 1.23 7.98
N LEU A 61 -7.69 1.54 6.69
CA LEU A 61 -7.39 2.85 6.14
C LEU A 61 -8.66 3.68 6.01
N ASP A 62 -8.60 4.93 6.43
CA ASP A 62 -9.60 5.92 6.03
C ASP A 62 -9.43 6.32 4.56
N GLU A 63 -10.39 7.10 4.05
CA GLU A 63 -10.39 7.54 2.66
C GLU A 63 -9.19 8.45 2.33
N HIS A 64 -8.73 9.24 3.29
CA HIS A 64 -7.60 10.15 3.12
C HIS A 64 -6.30 9.36 2.99
N GLN A 65 -6.04 8.42 3.90
CA GLN A 65 -4.86 7.55 3.90
C GLN A 65 -4.78 6.72 2.61
N ALA A 66 -5.89 6.11 2.18
CA ALA A 66 -5.94 5.34 0.95
C ALA A 66 -5.70 6.21 -0.31
N ARG A 67 -6.23 7.46 -0.32
CA ARG A 67 -5.96 8.42 -1.39
C ARG A 67 -4.50 8.84 -1.44
N THR A 68 -3.87 9.09 -0.27
CA THR A 68 -2.46 9.43 -0.16
C THR A 68 -1.59 8.29 -0.68
N ALA A 69 -1.84 7.05 -0.26
CA ALA A 69 -1.10 5.88 -0.75
C ALA A 69 -1.19 5.70 -2.28
N LEU A 70 -2.36 5.97 -2.88
CA LEU A 70 -2.52 5.97 -4.34
C LEU A 70 -1.70 7.09 -5.03
N ALA A 71 -1.62 8.26 -4.42
CA ALA A 71 -0.83 9.38 -4.96
C ALA A 71 0.67 9.08 -4.86
N GLU A 72 1.13 8.57 -3.73
CA GLU A 72 2.53 8.19 -3.52
C GLU A 72 2.97 7.09 -4.48
N ARG A 73 2.16 6.04 -4.64
CA ARG A 73 2.42 4.95 -5.61
C ARG A 73 2.65 5.47 -7.02
N ARG A 74 1.82 6.43 -7.47
CA ARG A 74 1.97 7.04 -8.81
C ARG A 74 3.28 7.80 -8.93
N THR A 75 3.75 8.40 -7.84
CA THR A 75 4.96 9.21 -7.78
C THR A 75 6.22 8.35 -7.67
N GLU A 76 6.20 7.26 -6.90
CA GLU A 76 7.32 6.30 -6.83
C GLU A 76 7.57 5.60 -8.18
N ARG A 77 6.54 5.39 -9.01
CA ARG A 77 6.71 4.81 -10.36
C ARG A 77 7.28 5.79 -11.38
N ALA A 78 7.22 7.10 -11.11
CA ALA A 78 7.74 8.13 -12.01
C ALA A 78 9.25 8.39 -11.81
N ARG A 79 9.87 7.76 -10.80
CA ARG A 79 11.31 7.80 -10.52
C ARG A 79 11.99 6.53 -11.00
#